data_AF-A0A2J7PMU5-F1
#
_entry.id   AF-A0A2J7PMU5-F1
#
_cell.length_a   1.000
_cell.length_b   1.000
_cell.length_c   1.000
_cell.angle_alpha   90.00
_cell.angle_beta   90.00
_cell.angle_gamma   90.00
#
_symmetry.space_group_name_H-M   'P 1'
#
loop_
_entity.id
_entity.type
_entity.pdbx_description
1 polymer ?
#
loop_
_entity_poly.entity_id
_entity_poly.type
_entity_poly.pdbx_seq_one_letter_code
_entity_poly.pdbx_strand_id
1 'polypeptide(L)'
;MAHTTDAFKDLLRRWRWEILQNPPYSPVMSPCDYVLITKMKEPLRGTHYNAREELVRAVGLSLLDINRSGRSDGVRRLPQIWQKVVHMGGAIILKECKCVYLR
;
A
#
# COMPACT_ATOMS: atom_id res chain seq x y z
N MET A 1 -2.46 -2.34 -17.47
CA MET A 1 -2.71 -3.06 -16.21
C MET A 1 -1.78 -4.27 -16.15
N ALA A 2 -0.61 -4.18 -15.54
CA ALA A 2 0.36 -5.28 -15.51
C ALA A 2 -0.08 -6.44 -14.58
N HIS A 3 -0.79 -6.11 -13.49
CA HIS A 3 -1.21 -7.05 -12.44
C HIS A 3 -2.41 -7.94 -12.79
N THR A 4 -3.06 -7.72 -13.94
CA THR A 4 -4.24 -8.49 -14.37
C THR A 4 -4.03 -9.26 -15.68
N THR A 5 -2.79 -9.27 -16.18
CA THR A 5 -2.42 -10.01 -17.39
C THR A 5 -2.53 -11.51 -17.16
N ASP A 6 -2.86 -12.26 -18.21
CA ASP A 6 -3.05 -13.71 -18.11
C ASP A 6 -1.74 -14.42 -17.76
N ALA A 7 -0.62 -13.95 -18.31
CA ALA A 7 0.72 -14.43 -17.95
C ALA A 7 1.00 -14.31 -16.43
N PHE A 8 0.58 -13.22 -15.80
CA PHE A 8 0.75 -13.01 -14.35
C PHE A 8 -0.20 -13.91 -13.54
N LYS A 9 -1.46 -14.05 -13.96
CA LYS A 9 -2.43 -14.96 -13.32
C LYS A 9 -1.98 -16.42 -13.38
N ASP A 10 -1.43 -16.85 -14.51
CA ASP A 10 -0.92 -18.21 -14.70
C ASP A 10 0.30 -18.48 -13.82
N LEU A 11 1.18 -17.49 -13.63
CA LEU A 11 2.29 -17.59 -12.69
C LEU A 11 1.81 -17.77 -11.24
N LEU A 12 0.84 -16.96 -10.81
CA LEU A 12 0.27 -17.06 -9.46
C LEU A 12 -0.40 -18.42 -9.22
N ARG A 13 -1.12 -18.93 -10.22
CA ARG A 13 -1.71 -20.29 -10.19
C ARG A 13 -0.65 -21.37 -10.04
N ARG A 14 0.46 -21.28 -10.79
CA ARG A 14 1.59 -22.22 -10.68
C ARG A 14 2.21 -22.22 -9.29
N TRP A 15 2.32 -21.06 -8.66
CA TRP A 15 2.79 -20.92 -7.28
C TRP A 15 1.75 -21.28 -6.22
N ARG A 16 0.51 -21.59 -6.63
CA ARG A 16 -0.63 -21.88 -5.75
C ARG A 16 -0.94 -20.73 -4.77
N TRP A 17 -0.73 -19.49 -5.21
CA TRP A 17 -1.05 -18.32 -4.40
C TRP A 17 -2.51 -17.93 -4.60
N GLU A 18 -3.23 -17.78 -3.50
CA GLU A 18 -4.60 -17.26 -3.52
C GLU A 18 -4.58 -15.76 -3.81
N ILE A 19 -5.42 -15.31 -4.74
CA ILE A 19 -5.54 -13.90 -5.09
C ILE A 19 -6.71 -13.31 -4.32
N LEU A 20 -6.40 -12.43 -3.37
CA LEU A 20 -7.42 -11.66 -2.68
C LEU A 20 -8.03 -10.63 -3.65
N GLN A 21 -9.36 -10.61 -3.75
CA GLN A 21 -10.09 -9.64 -4.56
C GLN A 21 -9.92 -8.23 -3.96
N ASN A 22 -9.46 -7.29 -4.75
CA ASN A 22 -9.34 -5.88 -4.36
C ASN A 22 -10.19 -5.01 -5.31
N PRO A 23 -11.14 -4.20 -4.80
CA PRO A 23 -11.92 -3.32 -5.65
C PRO A 23 -11.04 -2.25 -6.32
N PRO A 24 -11.41 -1.81 -7.53
CA PRO A 24 -10.70 -0.74 -8.21
C PRO A 24 -10.74 0.56 -7.38
N TYR A 25 -9.61 1.28 -7.35
CA TYR A 25 -9.43 2.54 -6.60
C TYR A 25 -9.70 2.44 -5.08
N SER A 26 -9.10 1.43 -4.42
CA SER A 26 -9.11 1.35 -2.94
C SER A 26 -7.73 1.50 -2.28
N PRO A 27 -7.09 2.69 -2.32
CA PRO A 27 -5.86 2.96 -1.58
C PRO A 27 -5.98 2.66 -0.09
N VAL A 28 -7.19 2.82 0.45
CA VAL A 28 -7.52 2.64 1.88
C VAL A 28 -7.48 1.17 2.31
N MET A 29 -7.48 0.21 1.38
CA MET A 29 -7.47 -1.23 1.68
C MET A 29 -6.09 -1.89 1.54
N SER A 30 -5.10 -1.20 0.98
CA SER A 30 -3.76 -1.75 0.76
C SER A 30 -2.84 -1.45 1.94
N PRO A 31 -2.40 -2.45 2.74
CA PRO A 31 -1.48 -2.24 3.87
C PRO A 31 -0.19 -1.52 3.47
N CYS A 32 0.25 -1.74 2.23
CA CYS A 32 1.40 -1.08 1.66
C CYS A 32 1.17 0.43 1.56
N ASP A 33 0.01 0.85 1.06
CA ASP A 33 -0.28 2.26 0.76
C ASP A 33 -0.53 3.07 2.04
N TYR A 34 -1.36 2.57 2.97
CA TYR A 34 -1.71 3.37 4.16
C TYR A 34 -0.73 3.26 5.33
N VAL A 35 0.04 2.16 5.46
CA VAL A 35 1.04 1.99 6.55
C VAL A 35 2.46 2.07 6.04
N LEU A 36 2.86 1.16 5.16
CA LEU A 36 4.27 0.94 4.87
C LEU A 36 4.89 2.13 4.14
N ILE A 37 4.27 2.57 3.04
CA ILE A 37 4.77 3.68 2.21
C ILE A 37 4.71 4.99 3.00
N THR A 38 3.63 5.22 3.77
CA THR A 38 3.50 6.41 4.62
C THR A 38 4.61 6.50 5.66
N LYS A 39 4.83 5.42 6.43
CA LYS A 39 5.87 5.37 7.46
C LYS A 39 7.27 5.40 6.87
N MET A 40 7.46 4.79 5.71
CA MET A 40 8.75 4.80 5.01
C MET A 40 9.11 6.21 4.55
N LYS A 41 8.13 6.97 4.04
CA LYS A 41 8.32 8.34 3.54
C LYS A 41 8.49 9.38 4.65
N GLU A 42 7.92 9.16 5.83
CA GLU A 42 7.98 10.10 6.95
C GLU A 42 9.40 10.60 7.29
N PRO A 43 10.40 9.73 7.52
CA PRO A 43 11.78 10.18 7.79
C PRO A 43 12.52 10.71 6.56
N LEU A 44 12.00 10.47 5.35
CA LEU A 44 12.59 10.94 4.09
C LEU A 44 12.03 12.30 3.66
N ARG A 45 10.97 12.78 4.33
CA ARG A 45 10.24 13.98 3.95
C ARG A 45 11.13 15.22 4.10
N GLY A 46 11.17 16.04 3.04
CA GLY A 46 11.95 17.28 3.02
C GLY A 46 13.44 17.08 2.75
N THR A 47 13.90 15.84 2.53
CA THR A 47 15.29 15.56 2.16
C THR A 47 15.44 15.51 0.64
N HIS A 48 16.43 16.23 0.11
CA HIS A 48 16.84 16.14 -1.28
C HIS A 48 18.01 15.17 -1.40
N TYR A 49 17.89 14.19 -2.29
CA TYR A 49 18.94 13.23 -2.60
C TYR A 49 19.57 13.59 -3.93
N ASN A 50 20.90 13.66 -3.98
CA ASN A 50 21.62 14.04 -5.20
C ASN A 50 21.96 12.84 -6.08
N ALA A 51 21.82 11.63 -5.53
CA ALA A 51 22.10 10.37 -6.22
C ALA A 51 21.06 9.30 -5.89
N ARG A 52 20.83 8.40 -6.85
CA ARG A 52 19.90 7.26 -6.67
C ARG A 52 20.36 6.36 -5.54
N GLU A 53 21.66 6.14 -5.39
CA GLU A 53 22.25 5.26 -4.38
C GLU A 53 22.00 5.80 -2.97
N GLU A 54 21.99 7.12 -2.82
CA GLU A 54 21.70 7.80 -1.56
C GLU A 54 20.23 7.59 -1.17
N LEU A 55 19.31 7.77 -2.12
CA LEU A 55 17.88 7.48 -1.91
C LEU A 55 17.65 6.01 -1.56
N VAL A 56 18.27 5.07 -2.29
CA VAL A 56 18.12 3.63 -2.03
C VAL A 56 18.61 3.28 -0.63
N ARG A 57 19.75 3.84 -0.19
CA ARG A 57 20.25 3.64 1.18
C ARG A 57 19.29 4.21 2.22
N ALA A 58 18.80 5.43 2.02
CA ALA A 58 17.89 6.08 2.97
C ALA A 58 16.56 5.31 3.09
N VAL A 59 15.99 4.86 1.97
CA VAL A 59 14.81 3.98 1.95
C VAL A 59 15.09 2.67 2.69
N GLY A 60 16.24 2.03 2.43
CA GLY A 60 16.63 0.80 3.11
C GLY A 60 16.72 0.95 4.64
N LEU A 61 17.33 2.04 5.11
CA LEU A 61 17.41 2.36 6.54
C LEU A 61 16.03 2.60 7.16
N SER A 62 15.15 3.32 6.45
CA SER A 62 13.77 3.56 6.89
C SER A 62 12.98 2.25 7.04
N LEU A 63 13.12 1.32 6.09
CA LEU A 63 12.48 0.00 6.16
C LEU A 63 13.03 -0.86 7.31
N LEU A 64 14.34 -0.83 7.55
CA LEU A 64 14.96 -1.53 8.68
C LEU A 64 14.44 -1.01 10.02
N ASP A 65 14.29 0.30 10.16
CA ASP A 65 13.72 0.90 11.36
C ASP A 65 12.25 0.50 11.56
N ILE A 66 11.42 0.54 10.51
CA ILE A 66 10.03 0.10 10.59
C ILE A 66 9.93 -1.37 11.04
N ASN A 67 10.79 -2.23 10.50
CA ASN A 67 10.84 -3.64 10.87
C ASN A 67 11.27 -3.83 12.33
N ARG A 68 12.34 -3.14 12.76
CA ARG A 68 12.86 -3.24 14.14
C ARG A 68 11.88 -2.70 15.17
N SER A 69 11.24 -1.58 14.85
CA SER A 69 10.30 -0.89 15.75
C SER A 69 8.92 -1.57 15.80
N GLY A 70 8.66 -2.57 14.95
CA GLY A 70 7.36 -3.24 14.87
C GLY A 70 6.21 -2.31 14.47
N ARG A 71 6.52 -1.14 13.87
CA ARG A 71 5.56 -0.09 13.54
C ARG A 71 4.68 -0.43 12.33
N SER A 72 4.93 -1.55 11.66
CA SER A 72 4.12 -2.07 10.55
C SER A 72 3.00 -2.99 11.05
N ASP A 73 1.90 -2.40 11.50
CA ASP A 73 0.68 -3.12 11.90
C ASP A 73 -0.37 -3.22 10.79
N GLY A 74 -0.02 -2.84 9.57
CA GLY A 74 -0.96 -2.75 8.43
C GLY A 74 -1.79 -4.01 8.23
N VAL A 75 -1.15 -5.18 8.15
CA VAL A 75 -1.84 -6.46 7.98
C VAL A 75 -2.79 -6.76 9.14
N ARG A 76 -2.39 -6.47 10.38
CA ARG A 76 -3.25 -6.69 11.57
C ARG A 76 -4.46 -5.78 11.60
N ARG A 77 -4.40 -4.64 10.90
CA ARG A 77 -5.48 -3.64 10.81
C ARG A 77 -6.49 -3.91 9.69
N LEU A 78 -6.22 -4.90 8.84
CA LEU A 78 -7.10 -5.25 7.72
C LEU A 78 -8.54 -5.60 8.15
N PRO A 79 -8.78 -6.43 9.19
CA PRO A 79 -10.14 -6.76 9.61
C PRO A 79 -10.95 -5.52 10.01
N GLN A 80 -10.34 -4.59 10.73
CA GLN A 80 -11.01 -3.36 11.19
C GLN A 80 -11.28 -2.41 10.01
N ILE A 81 -10.38 -2.34 9.03
CA ILE A 81 -10.57 -1.55 7.82
C ILE A 81 -11.72 -2.13 6.98
N TRP A 82 -11.76 -3.44 6.78
CA TRP A 82 -12.85 -4.10 6.06
C TRP A 82 -14.20 -3.89 6.73
N GLN A 83 -14.29 -4.06 8.05
CA GLN A 83 -15.49 -3.75 8.82
C GLN A 83 -15.95 -2.29 8.62
N LYS A 84 -15.01 -1.35 8.64
CA LYS A 84 -15.28 0.07 8.44
C LYS A 84 -15.78 0.37 7.03
N VAL A 85 -15.24 -0.28 6.00
CA VAL A 85 -15.71 -0.17 4.60
C VAL A 85 -17.14 -0.68 4.46
N VAL A 86 -17.45 -1.83 5.06
CA VAL A 86 -18.80 -2.41 5.06
C VAL A 86 -19.80 -1.48 5.77
N HIS A 87 -19.45 -0.97 6.95
CA HIS A 87 -20.31 -0.09 7.74
C HIS A 87 -20.62 1.24 7.02
N MET A 88 -19.69 1.76 6.22
CA MET A 88 -19.90 2.98 5.42
C MET A 88 -20.52 2.72 4.03
N GLY A 89 -21.02 1.51 3.76
CA GLY A 89 -21.65 1.17 2.48
C GLY A 89 -20.73 1.40 1.27
N GLY A 90 -19.41 1.23 1.44
CA GLY A 90 -18.43 1.47 0.38
C GLY A 90 -18.10 2.94 0.11
N ALA A 91 -18.70 3.91 0.80
CA ALA A 91 -18.48 5.34 0.55
C ALA A 91 -17.04 5.82 0.77
N ILE A 92 -16.24 5.11 1.58
CA ILE A 92 -14.80 5.39 1.78
C ILE A 92 -14.02 5.24 0.47
N ILE A 93 -14.39 4.26 -0.36
CA ILE A 93 -13.73 3.96 -1.63
C ILE A 93 -13.94 5.12 -2.63
N LEU A 94 -15.09 5.80 -2.55
CA LEU A 94 -15.47 6.87 -3.46
C LEU A 94 -15.01 8.27 -3.01
N LYS A 95 -14.71 8.49 -1.73
CA LYS A 95 -14.31 9.82 -1.24
C LYS A 95 -12.92 10.23 -1.71
N GLU A 96 -11.96 9.32 -1.83
CA GLU A 96 -10.66 9.65 -2.43
C GLU A 96 -10.76 9.88 -3.94
N CYS A 97 -11.68 9.20 -4.63
CA CYS A 97 -11.94 9.47 -6.04
C CYS A 97 -12.43 10.92 -6.26
N LYS A 98 -13.26 11.49 -5.36
CA LYS A 98 -13.73 12.88 -5.52
C LYS A 98 -12.61 13.92 -5.42
N CYS A 99 -11.55 13.69 -4.65
CA CYS A 99 -10.42 14.61 -4.56
C CYS A 99 -9.48 14.54 -5.77
N VAL A 100 -9.48 13.44 -6.53
CA VAL A 100 -8.59 13.27 -7.71
C VAL A 100 -9.26 13.74 -9.01
N TYR A 101 -10.59 13.75 -9.09
CA TYR A 101 -11.33 14.17 -10.30
C TYR A 101 -11.89 15.61 -10.28
N LEU A 102 -11.59 16.40 -9.24
CA LEU A 102 -11.87 17.85 -9.20
C LEU A 102 -10.55 18.62 -9.11
N ARG A 103 -9.77 18.58 -10.18
CA ARG A 103 -8.84 19.65 -10.54
C ARG A 103 -8.73 19.75 -12.04
#